data_AF-S2YY91-F1
#
_entry.id   AF-S2YY91-F1
#
_cell.length_a   1.000
_cell.length_b   1.000
_cell.length_c   1.000
_cell.angle_alpha   90.00
_cell.angle_beta   90.00
_cell.angle_gamma   90.00
#
_symmetry.space_group_name_H-M   'P 1'
#
loop_
_entity.id
_entity.type
_entity.pdbx_description
1 polymer ?
#
loop_
_entity_poly.entity_id
_entity_poly.type
_entity_poly.pdbx_seq_one_letter_code
_entity_poly.pdbx_strand_id
1 'polypeptide(L)'
;MSTRNRLVLTWVGALLIAATWLYLVLVRPTQWDSIGGSSEALITLIGYVGGAVLLIAGIVPRLTARDLGLIPVALVINIVVGQIVGSTGLPLYLDSVGTMLVAALAGPVAGLATGALSSVVWGVFNPMALPFAAGSGLTGLLAGYAIHKFKSFEHPWRIIPAGAIMGVIVGMLSAPVAAFVYGGTAGVGTGALVSAFRAMGNSLLESVTLQSLASDPLDKIVVLFIVWGIIKVLPASIVKPQQ
;
A
#
# COMPACT_ATOMS: atom_id res chain seq x y z
N MET A 1 -24.57 -5.68 -14.05
CA MET A 1 -24.52 -5.60 -12.56
C MET A 1 -25.02 -4.23 -12.10
N SER A 2 -25.90 -4.16 -11.10
CA SER A 2 -26.50 -2.89 -10.64
C SER A 2 -25.49 -2.02 -9.86
N THR A 3 -25.74 -0.70 -9.78
CA THR A 3 -24.91 0.23 -8.98
C THR A 3 -24.85 -0.18 -7.51
N ARG A 4 -25.98 -0.62 -6.95
CA ARG A 4 -26.06 -1.11 -5.57
C ARG A 4 -25.15 -2.31 -5.33
N ASN A 5 -25.21 -3.32 -6.21
CA ASN A 5 -24.39 -4.52 -6.05
C ASN A 5 -22.89 -4.19 -6.11
N ARG A 6 -22.49 -3.20 -6.94
CA ARG A 6 -21.09 -2.80 -7.06
C ARG A 6 -20.58 -2.15 -5.77
N LEU A 7 -21.36 -1.21 -5.25
CA LEU A 7 -21.04 -0.55 -3.98
C LEU A 7 -20.95 -1.57 -2.85
N VAL A 8 -21.86 -2.54 -2.80
CA VAL A 8 -21.81 -3.63 -1.83
C VAL A 8 -20.51 -4.42 -1.96
N LEU A 9 -20.12 -4.87 -3.15
CA LEU A 9 -18.85 -5.60 -3.33
C LEU A 9 -17.63 -4.78 -2.89
N THR A 10 -17.59 -3.48 -3.25
CA THR A 10 -16.49 -2.60 -2.85
C THR A 10 -16.43 -2.43 -1.33
N TRP A 11 -17.56 -2.20 -0.66
CA TRP A 11 -17.60 -2.05 0.80
C TRP A 11 -17.26 -3.35 1.52
N VAL A 12 -17.81 -4.49 1.09
CA VAL A 12 -17.50 -5.80 1.69
C VAL A 12 -16.02 -6.12 1.50
N GLY A 13 -15.46 -5.87 0.31
CA GLY A 13 -14.03 -6.08 0.06
C GLY A 13 -13.13 -5.21 0.94
N ALA A 14 -13.45 -3.91 1.08
CA ALA A 14 -12.70 -3.00 1.95
C ALA A 14 -12.81 -3.39 3.43
N LEU A 15 -14.01 -3.76 3.89
CA LEU A 15 -14.24 -4.24 5.25
C LEU A 15 -13.49 -5.54 5.53
N LEU A 16 -13.43 -6.46 4.58
CA LEU A 16 -12.69 -7.71 4.72
C LEU A 16 -11.17 -7.45 4.84
N ILE A 17 -10.61 -6.53 4.06
CA ILE A 17 -9.21 -6.10 4.20
C ILE A 17 -8.97 -5.49 5.59
N ALA A 18 -9.85 -4.58 6.03
CA ALA A 18 -9.72 -3.94 7.33
C ALA A 18 -9.84 -4.95 8.49
N ALA A 19 -10.79 -5.90 8.40
CA ALA A 19 -10.97 -6.97 9.36
C ALA A 19 -9.76 -7.91 9.41
N THR A 20 -9.17 -8.23 8.26
CA THR A 20 -7.95 -9.06 8.17
C THR A 20 -6.75 -8.36 8.80
N TRP A 21 -6.60 -7.06 8.58
CA TRP A 21 -5.59 -6.26 9.29
C TRP A 21 -5.82 -6.22 10.80
N LEU A 22 -7.06 -6.00 11.23
CA LEU A 22 -7.40 -5.98 12.66
C LEU A 22 -7.11 -7.34 13.31
N TYR A 23 -7.44 -8.43 12.63
CA TYR A 23 -7.11 -9.79 13.04
C TYR A 23 -5.60 -9.94 13.30
N LEU A 24 -4.74 -9.50 12.37
CA LEU A 24 -3.27 -9.55 12.56
C LEU A 24 -2.81 -8.78 13.79
N VAL A 25 -3.33 -7.57 14.00
CA VAL A 25 -2.95 -6.70 15.12
C VAL A 25 -3.37 -7.29 16.47
N LEU A 26 -4.52 -7.98 16.51
CA LEU A 26 -5.05 -8.59 17.71
C LEU A 26 -4.40 -9.95 18.02
N VAL A 27 -4.22 -10.79 17.01
CA VAL A 27 -3.69 -12.16 17.17
C VAL A 27 -2.17 -12.19 17.30
N ARG A 28 -1.47 -11.22 16.70
CA ARG A 28 0.00 -11.07 16.80
C ARG A 28 0.74 -12.36 16.46
N PRO A 29 0.59 -12.88 15.23
CA PRO A 29 1.20 -14.13 14.83
C PRO A 29 2.73 -14.06 14.90
N THR A 30 3.35 -15.15 15.35
CA THR A 30 4.80 -15.25 15.52
C THR A 30 5.48 -16.10 14.46
N GLN A 31 4.72 -16.93 13.72
CA GLN A 31 5.24 -17.82 12.67
C GLN A 31 4.89 -17.27 11.30
N TRP A 32 5.85 -16.56 10.68
CA TRP A 32 5.65 -15.85 9.41
C TRP A 32 6.67 -16.18 8.32
N ASP A 33 7.48 -17.22 8.54
CA ASP A 33 8.54 -17.62 7.61
C ASP A 33 8.01 -18.15 6.27
N SER A 34 6.75 -18.61 6.25
CA SER A 34 6.05 -18.99 5.02
C SER A 34 4.54 -18.84 5.17
N ILE A 35 3.84 -18.52 4.08
CA ILE A 35 2.38 -18.33 4.11
C ILE A 35 1.63 -19.64 4.44
N GLY A 36 2.18 -20.78 4.05
CA GLY A 36 1.62 -22.10 4.37
C GLY A 36 2.04 -22.64 5.74
N GLY A 37 2.85 -21.90 6.51
CA GLY A 37 3.46 -22.39 7.75
C GLY A 37 2.53 -22.33 8.97
N SER A 38 1.46 -21.53 8.93
CA SER A 38 0.58 -21.31 10.07
C SER A 38 -0.86 -21.03 9.63
N SER A 39 -1.83 -21.29 10.52
CA SER A 39 -3.24 -20.98 10.24
C SER A 39 -3.47 -19.47 10.13
N GLU A 40 -2.72 -18.69 10.89
CA GLU A 40 -2.78 -17.23 10.91
C GLU A 40 -2.34 -16.65 9.55
N ALA A 41 -1.28 -17.20 8.95
CA ALA A 41 -0.81 -16.79 7.63
C ALA A 41 -1.82 -17.17 6.53
N LEU A 42 -2.43 -18.35 6.62
CA LEU A 42 -3.47 -18.77 5.68
C LEU A 42 -4.75 -17.93 5.80
N ILE A 43 -5.22 -17.65 7.02
CA ILE A 43 -6.37 -16.76 7.26
C ILE A 43 -6.09 -15.38 6.68
N THR A 44 -4.88 -14.86 6.87
CA THR A 44 -4.46 -13.56 6.35
C THR A 44 -4.44 -13.55 4.82
N LEU A 45 -3.89 -14.59 4.19
CA LEU A 45 -3.89 -14.73 2.74
C LEU A 45 -5.32 -14.75 2.20
N ILE A 46 -6.18 -15.62 2.76
CA ILE A 46 -7.57 -15.76 2.32
C ILE A 46 -8.34 -14.46 2.50
N GLY A 47 -8.17 -13.79 3.63
CA GLY A 47 -8.82 -12.51 3.92
C GLY A 47 -8.42 -11.42 2.92
N TYR A 48 -7.12 -11.25 2.66
CA TYR A 48 -6.66 -10.25 1.71
C TYR A 48 -6.95 -10.59 0.25
N VAL A 49 -6.80 -11.86 -0.18
CA VAL A 49 -7.20 -12.30 -1.52
C VAL A 49 -8.69 -12.09 -1.73
N GLY A 50 -9.53 -12.54 -0.79
CA GLY A 50 -10.98 -12.38 -0.85
C GLY A 50 -11.37 -10.90 -0.92
N GLY A 51 -10.78 -10.07 -0.06
CA GLY A 51 -11.01 -8.63 -0.05
C GLY A 51 -10.65 -7.97 -1.37
N ALA A 52 -9.46 -8.28 -1.89
CA ALA A 52 -8.97 -7.75 -3.17
C ALA A 52 -9.84 -8.20 -4.36
N VAL A 53 -10.24 -9.46 -4.42
CA VAL A 53 -11.13 -9.98 -5.47
C VAL A 53 -12.49 -9.27 -5.45
N LEU A 54 -13.07 -9.05 -4.27
CA LEU A 54 -14.34 -8.33 -4.13
C LEU A 54 -14.21 -6.87 -4.59
N LEU A 55 -13.10 -6.21 -4.28
CA LEU A 55 -12.82 -4.85 -4.75
C LEU A 55 -12.73 -4.79 -6.27
N ILE A 56 -11.94 -5.68 -6.88
CA ILE A 56 -11.81 -5.80 -8.33
C ILE A 56 -13.18 -6.06 -8.96
N ALA A 57 -13.95 -7.04 -8.47
CA ALA A 57 -15.29 -7.33 -8.97
C ALA A 57 -16.25 -6.13 -8.88
N GLY A 58 -16.12 -5.31 -7.82
CA GLY A 58 -16.90 -4.08 -7.65
C GLY A 58 -16.55 -2.98 -8.67
N ILE A 59 -15.29 -2.89 -9.11
CA ILE A 59 -14.81 -1.81 -9.98
C ILE A 59 -14.66 -2.21 -11.45
N VAL A 60 -14.46 -3.49 -11.79
CA VAL A 60 -14.28 -3.98 -13.16
C VAL A 60 -15.27 -3.37 -14.15
N PRO A 61 -16.59 -3.24 -13.85
CA PRO A 61 -17.54 -2.64 -14.78
C PRO A 61 -17.31 -1.15 -15.10
N ARG A 62 -16.41 -0.46 -14.37
CA ARG A 62 -16.03 0.94 -14.57
C ARG A 62 -14.63 1.10 -15.18
N LEU A 63 -13.87 0.02 -15.24
CA LEU A 63 -12.51 0.03 -15.76
C LEU A 63 -12.53 -0.21 -17.26
N THR A 64 -11.69 0.53 -17.99
CA THR A 64 -11.42 0.22 -19.39
C THR A 64 -10.47 -0.98 -19.49
N ALA A 65 -10.37 -1.62 -20.66
CA ALA A 65 -9.40 -2.69 -20.90
C ALA A 65 -7.95 -2.23 -20.60
N ARG A 66 -7.65 -0.96 -20.89
CA ARG A 66 -6.39 -0.32 -20.54
C ARG A 66 -6.18 -0.26 -19.03
N ASP A 67 -7.19 0.19 -18.27
CA ASP A 67 -7.09 0.31 -16.82
C ASP A 67 -6.87 -1.07 -16.17
N LEU A 68 -7.49 -2.12 -16.71
CA LEU A 68 -7.25 -3.51 -16.29
C LEU A 68 -5.83 -3.98 -16.62
N GLY A 69 -5.31 -3.65 -17.80
CA GLY A 69 -3.94 -3.97 -18.20
C GLY A 69 -2.86 -3.27 -17.37
N LEU A 70 -3.16 -2.12 -16.78
CA LEU A 70 -2.22 -1.40 -15.91
C LEU A 70 -1.99 -2.09 -14.56
N ILE A 71 -2.97 -2.85 -14.05
CA ILE A 71 -2.87 -3.47 -12.72
C ILE A 71 -1.70 -4.46 -12.66
N PRO A 72 -1.56 -5.47 -13.54
CA PRO A 72 -0.41 -6.38 -13.51
C PRO A 72 0.94 -5.67 -13.67
N VAL A 73 1.01 -4.63 -14.52
CA VAL A 73 2.24 -3.84 -14.72
C VAL A 73 2.60 -3.09 -13.43
N ALA A 74 1.61 -2.48 -12.78
CA ALA A 74 1.80 -1.79 -11.50
C ALA A 74 2.29 -2.75 -10.41
N LEU A 75 1.73 -3.96 -10.33
CA LEU A 75 2.18 -5.01 -9.44
C LEU A 75 3.66 -5.34 -9.65
N VAL A 76 4.07 -5.57 -10.90
CA VAL A 76 5.48 -5.88 -11.23
C VAL A 76 6.40 -4.72 -10.83
N ILE A 77 6.04 -3.47 -11.14
CA ILE A 77 6.84 -2.29 -10.78
C ILE A 77 7.03 -2.21 -9.26
N ASN A 78 5.93 -2.32 -8.50
CA ASN A 78 5.96 -2.26 -7.05
C ASN A 78 6.87 -3.34 -6.46
N ILE A 79 6.73 -4.58 -6.93
CA ILE A 79 7.50 -5.72 -6.43
C ILE A 79 8.98 -5.55 -6.75
N VAL A 80 9.33 -5.20 -8.00
CA VAL A 80 10.73 -5.05 -8.42
C VAL A 80 11.39 -3.89 -7.70
N VAL A 81 10.77 -2.72 -7.67
CA VAL A 81 11.31 -1.54 -6.98
C VAL A 81 11.39 -1.78 -5.48
N GLY A 82 10.33 -2.32 -4.88
CA GLY A 82 10.29 -2.64 -3.46
C GLY A 82 11.32 -3.69 -3.05
N GLN A 83 11.60 -4.70 -3.88
CA GLN A 83 12.68 -5.67 -3.65
C GLN A 83 14.06 -5.01 -3.71
N ILE A 84 14.32 -4.18 -4.74
CA ILE A 84 15.58 -3.45 -4.86
C ILE A 84 15.78 -2.58 -3.62
N VAL A 85 14.83 -1.71 -3.30
CA VAL A 85 14.93 -0.77 -2.18
C VAL A 85 15.00 -1.49 -0.84
N GLY A 86 14.17 -2.51 -0.61
CA GLY A 86 14.15 -3.29 0.63
C GLY A 86 15.43 -4.08 0.87
N SER A 87 16.19 -4.40 -0.19
CA SER A 87 17.52 -5.00 -0.10
C SER A 87 18.65 -3.99 0.11
N THR A 88 18.35 -2.69 0.05
CA THR A 88 19.32 -1.61 0.32
C THR A 88 19.24 -1.12 1.77
N GLY A 89 20.23 -0.34 2.19
CA GLY A 89 20.18 0.40 3.46
C GLY A 89 19.30 1.65 3.44
N LEU A 90 18.59 1.93 2.34
CA LEU A 90 17.73 3.12 2.24
C LEU A 90 16.53 2.97 3.20
N PRO A 91 16.26 3.92 4.09
CA PRO A 91 15.14 3.83 5.03
C PRO A 91 13.82 4.31 4.39
N LEU A 92 13.54 3.88 3.16
CA LEU A 92 12.32 4.15 2.38
C LEU A 92 11.84 2.84 1.72
N TYR A 93 10.66 2.84 1.10
CA TYR A 93 10.07 1.63 0.50
C TYR A 93 9.96 1.71 -1.03
N LEU A 94 9.46 2.83 -1.55
CA LEU A 94 9.18 3.11 -2.98
C LEU A 94 8.35 2.03 -3.71
N ASP A 95 7.69 1.16 -2.95
CA ASP A 95 6.94 -0.02 -3.40
C ASP A 95 5.49 0.29 -3.81
N SER A 96 5.16 1.57 -3.95
CA SER A 96 3.79 2.04 -4.22
C SER A 96 3.67 2.93 -5.44
N VAL A 97 4.71 3.03 -6.27
CA VAL A 97 4.70 3.80 -7.54
C VAL A 97 3.59 3.32 -8.46
N GLY A 98 3.51 2.01 -8.73
CA GLY A 98 2.46 1.43 -9.57
C GLY A 98 1.08 1.59 -8.95
N THR A 99 0.97 1.38 -7.63
CA THR A 99 -0.29 1.54 -6.88
C THR A 99 -0.86 2.95 -7.02
N MET A 100 -0.02 3.97 -6.80
CA MET A 100 -0.42 5.36 -6.90
C MET A 100 -0.65 5.79 -8.35
N LEU A 101 0.07 5.22 -9.32
CA LEU A 101 -0.18 5.44 -10.74
C LEU A 101 -1.56 4.91 -11.16
N VAL A 102 -1.94 3.70 -10.74
CA VAL A 102 -3.29 3.17 -10.98
C VAL A 102 -4.34 4.02 -10.26
N ALA A 103 -4.07 4.47 -9.03
CA ALA A 103 -4.97 5.38 -8.32
C ALA A 103 -5.19 6.69 -9.11
N ALA A 104 -4.15 7.23 -9.71
CA ALA A 104 -4.20 8.44 -10.51
C ALA A 104 -4.98 8.26 -11.82
N LEU A 105 -4.82 7.13 -12.51
CA LEU A 105 -5.42 6.90 -13.83
C LEU A 105 -6.81 6.26 -13.79
N ALA A 106 -7.07 5.39 -12.80
CA ALA A 106 -8.28 4.58 -12.68
C ALA A 106 -9.12 4.90 -11.43
N GLY A 107 -8.60 5.72 -10.51
CA GLY A 107 -9.31 6.25 -9.35
C GLY A 107 -9.02 5.53 -8.03
N PRO A 108 -9.54 6.05 -6.90
CA PRO A 108 -9.16 5.63 -5.54
C PRO A 108 -9.35 4.14 -5.26
N VAL A 109 -10.48 3.57 -5.66
CA VAL A 109 -10.79 2.15 -5.38
C VAL A 109 -9.93 1.22 -6.24
N ALA A 110 -9.56 1.64 -7.45
CA ALA A 110 -8.61 0.89 -8.28
C ALA A 110 -7.21 0.91 -7.66
N GLY A 111 -6.78 2.06 -7.11
CA GLY A 111 -5.56 2.15 -6.30
C GLY A 111 -5.59 1.23 -5.10
N LEU A 112 -6.70 1.21 -4.35
CA LEU A 112 -6.87 0.34 -3.19
C LEU A 112 -6.73 -1.13 -3.55
N ALA A 113 -7.45 -1.58 -4.59
CA ALA A 113 -7.37 -2.96 -5.06
C ALA A 113 -5.96 -3.31 -5.54
N THR A 114 -5.30 -2.41 -6.27
CA THR A 114 -3.94 -2.62 -6.80
C THR A 114 -2.92 -2.76 -5.67
N GLY A 115 -2.97 -1.90 -4.65
CA GLY A 115 -2.05 -1.98 -3.52
C GLY A 115 -2.22 -3.28 -2.73
N ALA A 116 -3.47 -3.64 -2.40
CA ALA A 116 -3.75 -4.89 -1.71
C ALA A 116 -3.28 -6.12 -2.50
N LEU A 117 -3.59 -6.16 -3.81
CA LEU A 117 -3.12 -7.23 -4.70
C LEU A 117 -1.59 -7.28 -4.79
N SER A 118 -0.92 -6.13 -4.84
CA SER A 118 0.53 -6.06 -4.90
C SER A 118 1.18 -6.76 -3.71
N SER A 119 0.72 -6.47 -2.49
CA SER A 119 1.24 -7.13 -1.29
C SER A 119 0.87 -8.61 -1.20
N VAL A 120 -0.33 -8.99 -1.66
CA VAL A 120 -0.75 -10.40 -1.72
C VAL A 120 0.12 -11.21 -2.68
N VAL A 121 0.31 -10.72 -3.91
CA VAL A 121 1.11 -11.40 -4.93
C VAL A 121 2.57 -11.45 -4.50
N TRP A 122 3.10 -10.35 -3.95
CA TRP A 122 4.45 -10.33 -3.40
C TRP A 122 4.61 -11.30 -2.24
N GLY A 123 3.61 -11.38 -1.37
CA GLY A 123 3.53 -12.29 -0.24
C GLY A 123 3.86 -13.74 -0.59
N VAL A 124 3.40 -14.22 -1.75
CA VAL A 124 3.56 -15.61 -2.20
C VAL A 124 5.01 -16.08 -2.19
N PHE A 125 5.95 -15.18 -2.48
CA PHE A 125 7.39 -15.49 -2.50
C PHE A 125 8.22 -14.61 -1.55
N ASN A 126 7.62 -13.57 -0.96
CA ASN A 126 8.17 -12.82 0.15
C ASN A 126 7.09 -12.67 1.25
N PRO A 127 6.96 -13.65 2.16
CA PRO A 127 5.92 -13.67 3.19
C PRO A 127 5.82 -12.40 4.02
N MET A 128 6.94 -11.65 4.15
CA MET A 128 6.98 -10.38 4.88
C MET A 128 6.05 -9.32 4.29
N ALA A 129 5.74 -9.38 2.99
CA ALA A 129 4.91 -8.38 2.32
C ALA A 129 3.40 -8.53 2.64
N LEU A 130 2.93 -9.75 2.94
CA LEU A 130 1.50 -10.04 3.03
C LEU A 130 0.76 -9.23 4.12
N PRO A 131 1.26 -9.12 5.37
CA PRO A 131 0.64 -8.33 6.44
C PRO A 131 0.47 -6.84 6.14
N PHE A 132 1.24 -6.30 5.19
CA PHE A 132 1.15 -4.90 4.79
C PHE A 132 0.12 -4.62 3.70
N ALA A 133 -0.65 -5.64 3.25
CA ALA A 133 -1.63 -5.47 2.17
C ALA A 133 -2.69 -4.40 2.45
N ALA A 134 -3.15 -4.29 3.71
CA ALA A 134 -4.06 -3.21 4.09
C ALA A 134 -3.43 -1.82 3.99
N GLY A 135 -2.16 -1.66 4.39
CA GLY A 135 -1.40 -0.41 4.26
C GLY A 135 -1.13 -0.03 2.80
N SER A 136 -0.77 -1.01 1.98
CA SER A 136 -0.59 -0.80 0.53
C SER A 136 -1.91 -0.42 -0.15
N GLY A 137 -3.01 -1.09 0.18
CA GLY A 137 -4.34 -0.71 -0.29
C GLY A 137 -4.76 0.69 0.16
N LEU A 138 -4.56 1.02 1.45
CA LEU A 138 -4.87 2.35 1.96
C LEU A 138 -4.03 3.44 1.27
N THR A 139 -2.76 3.14 0.97
CA THR A 139 -1.88 4.03 0.20
C THR A 139 -2.50 4.39 -1.16
N GLY A 140 -2.97 3.39 -1.91
CA GLY A 140 -3.65 3.62 -3.19
C GLY A 140 -4.96 4.40 -3.06
N LEU A 141 -5.75 4.11 -2.02
CA LEU A 141 -6.99 4.84 -1.75
C LEU A 141 -6.73 6.33 -1.50
N LEU A 142 -5.82 6.62 -0.56
CA LEU A 142 -5.50 7.99 -0.16
C LEU A 142 -4.83 8.76 -1.30
N ALA A 143 -3.94 8.13 -2.07
CA ALA A 143 -3.36 8.73 -3.27
C ALA A 143 -4.43 9.14 -4.27
N GLY A 144 -5.39 8.26 -4.55
CA GLY A 144 -6.50 8.57 -5.43
C GLY A 144 -7.34 9.75 -4.93
N TYR A 145 -7.65 9.82 -3.64
CA TYR A 145 -8.37 10.96 -3.08
C TYR A 145 -7.55 12.26 -3.12
N ALA A 146 -6.26 12.20 -2.78
CA ALA A 146 -5.34 13.33 -2.88
C ALA A 146 -5.33 13.91 -4.30
N ILE A 147 -5.23 13.04 -5.30
CA ILE A 147 -5.12 13.45 -6.71
C ILE A 147 -6.47 13.94 -7.26
N HIS A 148 -7.55 13.17 -7.09
CA HIS A 148 -8.83 13.45 -7.76
C HIS A 148 -9.72 14.45 -7.01
N LYS A 149 -9.75 14.36 -5.68
CA LYS A 149 -10.60 15.20 -4.82
C LYS A 149 -9.88 16.45 -4.34
N PHE A 150 -8.64 16.31 -3.90
CA PHE A 150 -7.84 17.44 -3.38
C PHE A 150 -6.90 18.06 -4.40
N LYS A 151 -6.89 17.53 -5.64
CA LYS A 151 -6.15 18.10 -6.78
C LYS A 151 -4.67 18.32 -6.46
N SER A 152 -4.05 17.36 -5.77
CA SER A 152 -2.65 17.45 -5.33
C SER A 152 -1.65 17.56 -6.49
N PHE A 153 -2.03 17.20 -7.72
CA PHE A 153 -1.19 17.26 -8.91
C PHE A 153 -1.32 18.54 -9.73
N GLU A 154 -2.23 19.46 -9.35
CA GLU A 154 -2.33 20.78 -10.00
C GLU A 154 -1.05 21.60 -9.80
N HIS A 155 -0.46 21.54 -8.60
CA HIS A 155 0.78 22.23 -8.28
C HIS A 155 1.74 21.32 -7.51
N PRO A 156 3.04 21.28 -7.87
CA PRO A 156 4.00 20.37 -7.25
C PRO A 156 4.16 20.57 -5.74
N TRP A 157 3.96 21.79 -5.22
CA TRP A 157 4.03 22.05 -3.79
C TRP A 157 2.89 21.39 -2.98
N ARG A 158 1.75 21.07 -3.61
CA ARG A 158 0.63 20.34 -2.96
C ARG A 158 0.94 18.87 -2.74
N ILE A 159 1.95 18.33 -3.42
CA ILE A 159 2.40 16.94 -3.24
C ILE A 159 3.01 16.73 -1.85
N ILE A 160 3.73 17.74 -1.33
CA ILE A 160 4.40 17.66 -0.02
C ILE A 160 3.40 17.41 1.12
N PRO A 161 2.38 18.26 1.36
CA PRO A 161 1.41 18.00 2.42
C PRO A 161 0.56 16.75 2.14
N ALA A 162 0.24 16.44 0.87
CA ALA A 162 -0.48 15.22 0.52
C ALA A 162 0.30 13.96 0.91
N GLY A 163 1.57 13.87 0.51
CA GLY A 163 2.46 12.77 0.84
C GLY A 163 2.72 12.67 2.35
N ALA A 164 2.95 13.80 3.02
CA ALA A 164 3.17 13.82 4.47
C ALA A 164 1.98 13.26 5.24
N ILE A 165 0.77 13.76 4.97
CA ILE A 165 -0.47 13.30 5.64
C ILE A 165 -0.72 11.82 5.34
N MET A 166 -0.54 11.41 4.08
CA MET A 166 -0.68 10.00 3.69
C MET A 166 0.31 9.11 4.42
N GLY A 167 1.58 9.50 4.48
CA GLY A 167 2.62 8.73 5.13
C GLY A 167 2.39 8.61 6.63
N VAL A 168 1.91 9.65 7.31
CA VAL A 168 1.53 9.55 8.73
C VAL A 168 0.40 8.53 8.92
N ILE A 169 -0.66 8.61 8.11
CA ILE A 169 -1.81 7.70 8.24
C ILE A 169 -1.41 6.24 7.94
N VAL A 170 -0.68 6.02 6.85
CA VAL A 170 -0.25 4.68 6.43
C VAL A 170 0.81 4.11 7.37
N GLY A 171 1.76 4.95 7.83
CA GLY A 171 2.77 4.57 8.80
C GLY A 171 2.15 4.14 10.13
N MET A 172 1.13 4.86 10.62
CA MET A 172 0.40 4.47 11.83
C MET A 172 -0.41 3.18 11.67
N LEU A 173 -0.91 2.89 10.47
CA LEU A 173 -1.54 1.61 10.18
C LEU A 173 -0.50 0.45 10.11
N SER A 174 0.71 0.75 9.65
CA SER A 174 1.77 -0.24 9.42
C SER A 174 2.59 -0.53 10.67
N ALA A 175 2.73 0.44 11.59
CA ALA A 175 3.56 0.31 12.79
C ALA A 175 3.16 -0.87 13.71
N PRO A 176 1.87 -1.13 14.02
CA PRO A 176 1.49 -2.29 14.82
C PRO A 176 1.86 -3.61 14.14
N VAL A 177 1.72 -3.69 12.81
CA VAL A 177 2.10 -4.88 12.03
C VAL A 177 3.60 -5.09 12.11
N ALA A 178 4.40 -4.04 11.86
CA ALA A 178 5.86 -4.09 11.95
C ALA A 178 6.35 -4.48 13.35
N ALA A 179 5.72 -3.96 14.41
CA ALA A 179 6.09 -4.27 15.79
C ALA A 179 5.67 -5.69 16.21
N PHE A 180 4.42 -6.09 15.93
CA PHE A 180 3.85 -7.33 16.48
C PHE A 180 4.13 -8.57 15.64
N VAL A 181 4.26 -8.43 14.32
CA VAL A 181 4.53 -9.56 13.42
C VAL A 181 6.04 -9.74 13.20
N TYR A 182 6.79 -8.64 13.13
CA TYR A 182 8.21 -8.67 12.73
C TYR A 182 9.19 -8.18 13.79
N GLY A 183 8.74 -7.82 14.99
CA GLY A 183 9.64 -7.32 16.03
C GLY A 183 10.41 -6.06 15.65
N GLY A 184 9.95 -5.30 14.65
CA GLY A 184 10.59 -4.09 14.15
C GLY A 184 11.67 -4.29 13.09
N THR A 185 11.85 -5.49 12.54
CA THR A 185 12.90 -5.80 11.55
C THR A 185 12.37 -6.06 10.14
N ALA A 186 11.26 -5.42 9.75
CA ALA A 186 10.56 -5.69 8.49
C ALA A 186 11.35 -5.29 7.21
N GLY A 187 12.41 -4.49 7.33
CA GLY A 187 13.29 -4.10 6.21
C GLY A 187 14.69 -3.74 6.69
N VAL A 188 15.68 -3.76 5.78
CA VAL A 188 17.09 -3.51 6.14
C VAL A 188 17.29 -2.07 6.62
N GLY A 189 16.98 -1.08 5.77
CA GLY A 189 17.16 0.34 6.12
C GLY A 189 16.19 0.83 7.21
N THR A 190 14.92 0.42 7.13
CA THR A 190 13.91 0.80 8.13
C THR A 190 14.15 0.10 9.46
N GLY A 191 14.52 -1.18 9.46
CA GLY A 191 14.92 -1.91 10.65
C GLY A 191 16.15 -1.30 11.34
N ALA A 192 17.11 -0.78 10.57
CA ALA A 192 18.25 -0.05 11.13
C ALA A 192 17.82 1.22 11.89
N LEU A 193 16.84 1.97 11.39
CA LEU A 193 16.25 3.09 12.14
C LEU A 193 15.56 2.62 13.42
N VAL A 194 14.79 1.53 13.36
CA VAL A 194 14.17 0.95 14.56
C VAL A 194 15.24 0.56 15.58
N SER A 195 16.30 -0.14 15.18
CA SER A 195 17.43 -0.49 16.06
C SER A 195 18.11 0.74 16.66
N ALA A 196 18.29 1.81 15.89
CA ALA A 196 18.84 3.08 16.39
C ALA A 196 17.92 3.70 17.47
N PHE A 197 16.62 3.76 17.24
CA PHE A 197 15.66 4.22 18.25
C PHE A 197 15.65 3.32 19.49
N ARG A 198 15.78 2.00 19.32
CA ARG A 198 15.88 1.05 20.45
C ARG A 198 17.14 1.30 21.28
N ALA A 199 18.27 1.60 20.63
CA ALA A 199 19.52 1.91 21.29
C ALA A 199 19.45 3.22 22.12
N MET A 200 18.54 4.13 21.77
CA MET A 200 18.24 5.35 22.55
C MET A 200 17.30 5.10 23.75
N GLY A 201 16.90 3.85 23.99
CA GLY A 201 16.09 3.46 25.15
C GLY A 201 14.57 3.42 24.90
N ASN A 202 14.12 3.70 23.67
CA ASN A 202 12.69 3.63 23.33
C ASN A 202 12.14 2.21 23.40
N SER A 203 10.86 2.06 23.73
CA SER A 203 10.14 0.77 23.61
C SER A 203 10.05 0.32 22.14
N LEU A 204 9.78 -0.96 21.88
CA LEU A 204 9.68 -1.46 20.49
C LEU A 204 8.61 -0.71 19.70
N LEU A 205 7.43 -0.51 20.30
CA LEU A 205 6.34 0.17 19.63
C LEU A 205 6.67 1.64 19.36
N GLU A 206 7.34 2.32 20.29
CA GLU A 206 7.85 3.69 20.06
C GLU A 206 8.87 3.73 18.93
N SER A 207 9.86 2.84 18.94
CA SER A 207 10.91 2.80 17.91
C SER A 207 10.33 2.58 16.52
N VAL A 208 9.40 1.65 16.38
CA VAL A 208 8.70 1.39 15.11
C VAL A 208 7.84 2.58 14.71
N THR A 209 7.13 3.20 15.66
CA THR A 209 6.30 4.39 15.40
C THR A 209 7.16 5.56 14.92
N LEU A 210 8.28 5.86 15.59
CA LEU A 210 9.21 6.92 15.21
C LEU A 210 9.82 6.64 13.83
N GLN A 211 10.19 5.39 13.55
CA GLN A 211 10.66 5.00 12.24
C GLN A 211 9.60 5.23 11.16
N SER A 212 8.36 4.79 11.39
CA SER A 212 7.26 5.01 10.44
C SER A 212 7.00 6.50 10.22
N LEU A 213 7.00 7.32 11.27
CA LEU A 213 6.82 8.78 11.13
C LEU A 213 8.00 9.47 10.41
N ALA A 214 9.20 8.89 10.45
CA ALA A 214 10.34 9.40 9.71
C ALA A 214 10.32 8.94 8.24
N SER A 215 10.10 7.66 7.98
CA SER A 215 10.21 7.06 6.66
C SER A 215 8.95 7.21 5.81
N ASP A 216 7.77 6.90 6.33
CA ASP A 216 6.54 6.83 5.52
C ASP A 216 6.14 8.18 4.91
N PRO A 217 6.17 9.32 5.63
CA PRO A 217 5.93 10.64 5.04
C PRO A 217 6.87 10.97 3.88
N LEU A 218 8.17 10.75 4.07
CA LEU A 218 9.17 11.01 3.04
C LEU A 218 8.96 10.10 1.83
N ASP A 219 8.71 8.82 2.07
CA ASP A 219 8.41 7.83 1.06
C ASP A 219 7.23 8.25 0.19
N LYS A 220 6.09 8.59 0.81
CA LYS A 220 4.87 8.96 0.06
C LYS A 220 5.04 10.28 -0.70
N ILE A 221 5.82 11.23 -0.19
CA ILE A 221 6.18 12.45 -0.94
C ILE A 221 6.97 12.07 -2.20
N VAL A 222 8.03 11.28 -2.06
CA VAL A 222 8.88 10.87 -3.19
C VAL A 222 8.09 10.10 -4.24
N VAL A 223 7.29 9.12 -3.82
CA VAL A 223 6.47 8.31 -4.73
C VAL A 223 5.43 9.18 -5.46
N LEU A 224 4.77 10.11 -4.78
CA LEU A 224 3.83 11.02 -5.44
C LEU A 224 4.53 11.93 -6.46
N PHE A 225 5.74 12.42 -6.18
CA PHE A 225 6.53 13.18 -7.16
C PHE A 225 6.90 12.33 -8.38
N ILE A 226 7.30 11.07 -8.18
CA ILE A 226 7.58 10.13 -9.28
C ILE A 226 6.33 9.97 -10.15
N VAL A 227 5.18 9.68 -9.54
CA VAL A 227 3.92 9.48 -10.27
C VAL A 227 3.46 10.75 -10.97
N TRP A 228 3.60 11.92 -10.33
CA TRP A 228 3.32 13.21 -10.95
C TRP A 228 4.18 13.43 -12.20
N GLY A 229 5.48 13.15 -12.13
CA GLY A 229 6.40 13.23 -13.26
C GLY A 229 6.02 12.29 -14.40
N ILE A 230 5.68 11.02 -14.08
CA ILE A 230 5.21 10.04 -15.07
C ILE A 230 3.97 10.56 -15.79
N ILE A 231 2.96 11.06 -15.06
CA ILE A 231 1.71 11.56 -15.66
C ILE A 231 1.96 12.75 -16.58
N LYS A 232 2.93 13.61 -16.29
CA LYS A 232 3.29 14.75 -17.15
C LYS A 232 3.89 14.34 -18.48
N VAL A 233 4.52 13.16 -18.56
CA VAL A 233 5.17 12.66 -19.78
C VAL A 233 4.24 11.72 -20.57
N LEU A 234 3.23 11.14 -19.93
CA LEU A 234 2.28 10.25 -20.61
C LEU A 234 1.50 10.98 -21.72
N PRO A 235 1.29 10.33 -22.88
CA PRO A 235 0.43 10.87 -23.93
C PRO A 235 -0.98 11.20 -23.43
N ALA A 236 -1.59 12.25 -24.01
CA ALA A 236 -2.96 12.66 -23.67
C ALA A 236 -4.02 11.58 -23.94
N SER A 237 -3.72 10.59 -24.79
CA SER A 237 -4.59 9.42 -25.00
C SER A 237 -4.63 8.46 -23.79
N ILE A 238 -3.62 8.52 -22.92
CA ILE A 238 -3.50 7.69 -21.71
C ILE A 238 -4.06 8.42 -20.48
N VAL A 239 -3.80 9.72 -20.37
CA VAL A 239 -4.30 10.56 -19.28
C VAL A 239 -5.75 10.96 -19.57
N LYS A 240 -6.73 10.54 -18.75
CA LYS A 240 -8.10 11.05 -18.91
C LYS A 240 -8.08 12.59 -18.75
N PRO A 241 -8.72 13.38 -19.64
CA PRO A 241 -8.77 14.81 -19.47
C PRO A 241 -9.43 15.13 -18.12
N GLN A 242 -8.77 15.97 -17.33
CA GLN A 242 -9.34 16.52 -16.10
C GLN A 242 -10.51 17.41 -16.52
N GLN A 243 -11.72 16.86 -16.54
CA GLN A 243 -12.98 17.62 -16.61
C GLN A 243 -13.45 17.94 -15.21
#